data_AF-A0A849Q1F3-F1
#
_entry.id   AF-A0A849Q1F3-F1
#
_cell.length_a   1.000
_cell.length_b   1.000
_cell.length_c   1.000
_cell.angle_alpha   90.00
_cell.angle_beta   90.00
_cell.angle_gamma   90.00
#
_symmetry.space_group_name_H-M   'P 1'
#
loop_
_entity.id
_entity.type
_entity.pdbx_description
1 polymer ?
#
loop_
_entity_poly.entity_id
_entity_poly.type
_entity_poly.pdbx_seq_one_letter_code
_entity_poly.pdbx_strand_id
1 'polypeptide(L)'
;MSLVLAAVFLAFVLCVLSIFLVHVVKKRMTDAANGGMYPKCYWFGMGIAFGLLLGMPLGIAIGIYLGNVAIGIAIGPALGIGFGTAMGYVLEKKHVKNIRPLTEDEARLQRVFIVFTISVLILGVTVLFSLVYLYGLI
;
A
#
# COMPACT_ATOMS: atom_id res chain seq x y z
N MET A 1 -11.97 -29.21 -16.16
CA MET A 1 -12.40 -28.60 -14.88
C MET A 1 -11.43 -27.53 -14.38
N SER A 2 -10.11 -27.71 -14.51
CA SER A 2 -9.08 -26.70 -14.15
C SER A 2 -9.21 -25.37 -14.88
N LEU A 3 -9.50 -25.39 -16.19
CA LEU A 3 -9.61 -24.17 -17.00
C LEU A 3 -10.85 -23.33 -16.64
N VAL A 4 -11.95 -23.99 -16.28
CA VAL A 4 -13.17 -23.33 -15.79
C VAL A 4 -12.93 -22.71 -14.40
N LEU A 5 -12.21 -23.40 -13.51
CA LEU A 5 -11.86 -22.88 -12.18
C LEU A 5 -10.96 -21.63 -12.30
N ALA A 6 -9.98 -21.65 -13.19
CA ALA A 6 -9.11 -20.50 -13.44
C ALA A 6 -9.87 -19.30 -14.02
N ALA A 7 -10.79 -19.55 -14.96
CA ALA A 7 -11.63 -18.49 -15.54
C ALA A 7 -12.57 -17.86 -14.50
N VAL A 8 -13.16 -18.65 -13.60
CA VAL A 8 -14.01 -18.15 -12.51
C VAL A 8 -13.20 -17.33 -11.51
N PHE A 9 -11.99 -17.76 -11.16
CA PHE A 9 -11.10 -16.99 -10.28
C PHE A 9 -10.68 -15.66 -10.91
N LEU A 10 -10.32 -15.66 -12.21
CA LEU A 10 -9.96 -14.44 -12.94
C LEU A 10 -11.15 -13.47 -13.01
N ALA A 11 -12.36 -13.96 -13.25
CA ALA A 11 -13.57 -13.14 -13.23
C ALA A 11 -13.85 -12.54 -11.83
N PHE A 12 -13.64 -13.33 -10.76
CA PHE A 12 -13.77 -12.85 -9.38
C PHE A 12 -12.76 -11.75 -9.07
N VAL A 13 -11.50 -11.92 -9.45
CA VAL A 13 -10.45 -10.90 -9.28
C VAL A 13 -10.79 -9.62 -10.05
N LEU A 14 -11.30 -9.71 -11.27
CA LEU A 14 -11.73 -8.53 -12.04
C LEU A 14 -12.92 -7.81 -11.40
N CYS A 15 -13.89 -8.55 -10.86
CA CYS A 15 -15.03 -7.99 -10.13
C CYS A 15 -14.60 -7.28 -8.83
N VAL A 16 -13.68 -7.91 -8.10
CA VAL A 16 -13.03 -7.35 -6.92
C VAL A 16 -12.30 -6.03 -7.26
N LEU A 17 -11.54 -6.02 -8.35
CA LEU A 17 -10.79 -4.86 -8.82
C LEU A 17 -11.73 -3.71 -9.20
N SER A 18 -12.86 -3.99 -9.87
CA SER A 18 -13.81 -2.96 -10.27
C SER A 18 -14.52 -2.33 -9.06
N ILE A 19 -14.92 -3.13 -8.07
CA ILE A 19 -15.50 -2.63 -6.81
C ILE A 19 -14.47 -1.78 -6.06
N PHE A 20 -13.22 -2.22 -6.01
CA PHE A 20 -12.12 -1.47 -5.39
C PHE A 20 -11.91 -0.11 -6.06
N LEU A 21 -11.85 -0.10 -7.40
CA LEU A 21 -11.74 1.14 -8.19
C LEU A 21 -12.88 2.10 -7.90
N VAL A 22 -14.13 1.62 -7.84
CA VAL A 22 -15.29 2.46 -7.50
C VAL A 22 -15.16 3.05 -6.09
N HIS A 23 -14.72 2.28 -5.11
CA HIS A 23 -14.50 2.78 -3.75
C HIS A 23 -13.39 3.83 -3.70
N VAL A 24 -12.30 3.61 -4.43
CA VAL A 24 -11.20 4.59 -4.55
C VAL A 24 -11.71 5.87 -5.20
N VAL A 25 -12.41 5.79 -6.33
CA VAL A 25 -12.94 6.96 -7.05
C VAL A 25 -13.95 7.72 -6.20
N LYS A 26 -14.90 7.03 -5.56
CA LYS A 26 -15.88 7.66 -4.68
C LYS A 26 -15.20 8.36 -3.50
N LYS A 27 -14.19 7.71 -2.89
CA LYS A 27 -13.38 8.31 -1.83
C LYS A 27 -12.67 9.57 -2.32
N ARG A 28 -12.05 9.54 -3.51
CA ARG A 28 -11.40 10.70 -4.13
C ARG A 28 -12.38 11.86 -4.37
N MET A 29 -13.61 11.57 -4.80
CA MET A 29 -14.64 12.60 -4.98
C MET A 29 -15.09 13.21 -3.65
N THR A 30 -15.27 12.40 -2.61
CA THR A 30 -15.60 12.90 -1.27
C THR A 30 -14.46 13.74 -0.68
N ASP A 31 -13.21 13.33 -0.91
CA ASP A 31 -12.03 14.09 -0.50
C ASP A 31 -11.92 15.44 -1.26
N ALA A 32 -12.30 15.47 -2.55
CA ALA A 32 -12.35 16.70 -3.35
C ALA A 32 -13.49 17.65 -2.92
N ALA A 33 -14.64 17.11 -2.51
CA ALA A 33 -15.77 17.89 -2.01
C ALA A 33 -15.53 18.48 -0.60
N ASN A 34 -14.67 17.86 0.21
CA ASN A 34 -14.37 18.27 1.59
C ASN A 34 -13.31 19.39 1.72
N GLY A 35 -13.01 20.12 0.64
CA GLY A 35 -12.39 21.45 0.73
C GLY A 35 -11.04 21.54 1.45
N GLY A 36 -10.19 20.51 1.37
CA GLY A 36 -8.80 20.60 1.84
C GLY A 36 -8.52 20.07 3.26
N MET A 37 -9.44 19.30 3.86
CA MET A 37 -9.17 18.57 5.10
C MET A 37 -8.50 17.22 4.82
N TYR A 38 -7.27 17.04 5.29
CA TYR A 38 -6.49 15.83 5.09
C TYR A 38 -6.71 14.82 6.23
N PRO A 39 -6.70 13.49 5.95
CA PRO A 39 -6.77 12.48 6.99
C PRO A 39 -5.53 12.53 7.89
N LYS A 40 -5.70 12.12 9.17
CA LYS A 40 -4.58 11.98 10.11
C LYS A 40 -3.51 11.06 9.51
N CYS A 41 -2.23 11.39 9.72
CA CYS A 41 -1.07 10.74 9.07
C CYS A 41 -0.92 10.94 7.55
N TYR A 42 -1.70 11.78 6.86
CA TYR A 42 -1.47 12.08 5.42
C TYR A 42 -0.08 12.66 5.17
N TRP A 43 0.28 13.70 5.93
CA TRP A 43 1.58 14.37 5.84
C TRP A 43 2.72 13.47 6.29
N PHE A 44 2.46 12.57 7.25
CA PHE A 44 3.41 11.57 7.69
C PHE A 44 3.74 10.56 6.59
N GLY A 45 2.72 10.01 5.94
CA GLY A 45 2.89 9.11 4.80
C GLY A 45 3.58 9.78 3.61
N MET A 46 3.24 11.04 3.34
CA MET A 46 3.90 11.83 2.29
C MET A 46 5.38 12.08 2.62
N GLY A 47 5.69 12.42 3.88
CA GLY A 47 7.05 12.54 4.38
C GLY A 47 7.85 11.26 4.16
N ILE A 48 7.32 10.09 4.55
CA ILE A 48 7.95 8.79 4.32
C ILE A 48 8.17 8.52 2.83
N ALA A 49 7.19 8.79 1.98
CA ALA A 49 7.32 8.58 0.54
C ALA A 49 8.46 9.43 -0.07
N PHE A 50 8.54 10.72 0.29
CA PHE A 50 9.64 11.59 -0.12
C PHE A 50 10.98 11.13 0.46
N GLY A 51 11.00 10.75 1.73
CA GLY A 51 12.19 10.23 2.39
C GLY A 51 12.71 8.99 1.68
N LEU A 52 11.86 8.02 1.35
CA LEU A 52 12.24 6.79 0.64
C LEU A 52 12.70 7.07 -0.80
N LEU A 53 12.02 7.97 -1.50
CA LEU A 53 12.37 8.39 -2.86
C LEU A 53 13.77 9.00 -2.92
N LEU A 54 14.19 9.73 -1.88
CA LEU A 54 15.53 10.30 -1.78
C LEU A 54 16.54 9.31 -1.20
N GLY A 55 16.15 8.57 -0.16
CA GLY A 55 17.01 7.67 0.59
C GLY A 55 17.47 6.46 -0.22
N MET A 56 16.59 5.82 -1.01
CA MET A 56 16.98 4.67 -1.83
C MET A 56 18.07 4.97 -2.87
N PRO A 57 17.93 5.98 -3.76
CA PRO A 57 18.98 6.30 -4.72
C PRO A 57 20.27 6.77 -4.04
N LEU A 58 20.18 7.49 -2.91
CA LEU A 58 21.35 7.86 -2.11
C LEU A 58 22.07 6.61 -1.54
N GLY A 59 21.33 5.69 -0.95
CA GLY A 59 21.89 4.43 -0.45
C GLY A 59 22.58 3.62 -1.54
N ILE A 60 21.93 3.48 -2.70
CA ILE A 60 22.52 2.77 -3.85
C ILE A 60 23.79 3.46 -4.34
N ALA A 61 23.78 4.79 -4.47
CA ALA A 61 24.97 5.55 -4.89
C ALA A 61 26.14 5.39 -3.90
N ILE A 62 25.85 5.43 -2.59
CA ILE A 62 26.85 5.18 -1.54
C ILE A 62 27.38 3.75 -1.62
N GLY A 63 26.51 2.75 -1.79
CA GLY A 63 26.92 1.35 -1.93
C GLY A 63 27.81 1.09 -3.14
N ILE A 64 27.51 1.72 -4.28
CA ILE A 64 28.36 1.66 -5.48
C ILE A 64 29.71 2.34 -5.23
N TYR A 65 29.72 3.51 -4.61
CA TYR A 65 30.96 4.24 -4.30
C TYR A 65 31.88 3.48 -3.34
N LEU A 66 31.31 2.78 -2.35
CA LEU A 66 32.05 1.95 -1.41
C LEU A 66 32.42 0.57 -1.98
N GLY A 67 32.02 0.26 -3.22
CA GLY A 67 32.20 -1.07 -3.82
C GLY A 67 31.43 -2.18 -3.11
N ASN A 68 30.47 -1.84 -2.24
CA ASN A 68 29.68 -2.78 -1.47
C ASN A 68 28.20 -2.38 -1.50
N VAL A 69 27.47 -2.98 -2.44
CA VAL A 69 26.04 -2.73 -2.66
C VAL A 69 25.20 -3.15 -1.46
N ALA A 70 25.64 -4.13 -0.65
CA ALA A 70 24.91 -4.56 0.54
C ALA A 70 24.81 -3.44 1.59
N ILE A 71 25.86 -2.64 1.73
CA ILE A 71 25.85 -1.46 2.61
C ILE A 71 24.86 -0.40 2.08
N GLY A 72 24.83 -0.19 0.77
CA GLY A 72 23.88 0.73 0.15
C GLY A 72 22.41 0.34 0.32
N ILE A 73 22.11 -0.97 0.21
CA ILE A 73 20.76 -1.52 0.43
C ILE A 73 20.34 -1.39 1.90
N ALA A 74 21.27 -1.46 2.85
CA ALA A 74 20.96 -1.27 4.27
C ALA A 74 20.74 0.22 4.62
N ILE A 75 21.59 1.10 4.08
CA ILE A 75 21.59 2.54 4.42
C ILE A 75 20.44 3.28 3.73
N GLY A 76 20.11 2.94 2.48
CA GLY A 76 19.12 3.68 1.70
C GLY A 76 17.72 3.74 2.33
N PRO A 77 17.12 2.58 2.70
CA PRO A 77 15.85 2.55 3.41
C PRO A 77 15.93 3.16 4.81
N ALA A 78 17.03 2.95 5.54
CA ALA A 78 17.21 3.51 6.88
C ALA A 78 17.23 5.05 6.87
N LEU A 79 18.00 5.64 5.94
CA LEU A 79 18.02 7.09 5.72
C LEU A 79 16.66 7.57 5.22
N GLY A 80 16.05 6.87 4.28
CA GLY A 80 14.77 7.28 3.71
C GLY A 80 13.63 7.30 4.72
N ILE A 81 13.55 6.29 5.58
CA ILE A 81 12.58 6.25 6.69
C ILE A 81 12.93 7.32 7.74
N GLY A 82 14.20 7.46 8.12
CA GLY A 82 14.64 8.45 9.11
C GLY A 82 14.33 9.89 8.70
N PHE A 83 14.70 10.29 7.47
CA PHE A 83 14.36 11.60 6.93
C PHE A 83 12.86 11.77 6.71
N GLY A 84 12.20 10.74 6.18
CA GLY A 84 10.78 10.82 5.85
C GLY A 84 9.87 10.96 7.06
N THR A 85 10.17 10.23 8.14
CA THR A 85 9.45 10.35 9.42
C THR A 85 9.66 11.73 10.06
N ALA A 86 10.90 12.24 10.07
CA ALA A 86 11.20 13.56 10.63
C ALA A 86 10.47 14.69 9.87
N MET A 87 10.54 14.68 8.52
CA MET A 87 9.80 15.64 7.71
C MET A 87 8.29 15.50 7.91
N GLY A 88 7.77 14.27 7.84
CA GLY A 88 6.34 13.98 8.00
C GLY A 88 5.78 14.50 9.32
N TYR A 89 6.52 14.31 10.41
CA TYR A 89 6.13 14.81 11.75
C TYR A 89 6.10 16.34 11.81
N VAL A 90 7.09 17.02 11.23
CA VAL A 90 7.15 18.49 11.19
C VAL A 90 6.00 19.06 10.35
N LEU A 91 5.71 18.46 9.19
CA LEU A 91 4.59 18.88 8.34
C LEU A 91 3.24 18.64 9.01
N GLU A 92 3.08 17.52 9.73
CA GLU A 92 1.86 17.21 10.49
C GLU A 92 1.64 18.21 11.62
N LYS A 93 2.69 18.55 12.40
CA LYS A 93 2.63 19.56 13.47
C LYS A 93 2.27 20.96 12.94
N LYS A 94 2.70 21.29 11.71
CA LYS A 94 2.41 22.59 11.08
C LYS A 94 0.97 22.68 10.53
N HIS A 95 0.36 21.56 10.16
CA HIS A 95 -0.98 21.50 9.56
C HIS A 95 -2.09 21.03 10.52
N VAL A 96 -1.84 21.00 11.83
CA VAL A 96 -2.78 20.53 12.87
C VAL A 96 -4.18 21.15 12.78
N LYS A 97 -4.30 22.40 12.33
CA LYS A 97 -5.60 23.10 12.20
C LYS A 97 -6.54 22.54 11.12
N ASN A 98 -6.04 21.74 10.17
CA ASN A 98 -6.81 21.20 9.03
C ASN A 98 -6.88 19.66 9.02
N ILE A 99 -6.57 19.01 10.15
CA ILE A 99 -6.60 17.53 10.24
C ILE A 99 -7.98 17.11 10.74
N ARG A 100 -8.73 16.36 9.92
CA ARG A 100 -9.97 15.74 10.40
C ARG A 100 -9.63 14.65 11.41
N PRO A 101 -10.34 14.54 12.55
CA PRO A 101 -10.22 13.36 13.40
C PRO A 101 -10.60 12.13 12.58
N LEU A 102 -9.99 10.98 12.89
CA LEU A 102 -10.30 9.72 12.24
C LEU A 102 -11.76 9.36 12.58
N THR A 103 -12.71 9.71 11.72
CA THR A 103 -14.12 9.35 11.89
C THR A 103 -14.25 7.82 11.89
N GLU A 104 -15.06 7.27 12.79
CA GLU A 104 -15.21 5.82 12.98
C GLU A 104 -15.57 5.04 11.70
N ASP A 105 -16.14 5.74 10.71
CA ASP A 105 -16.49 5.22 9.40
C ASP A 105 -15.27 4.76 8.56
N GLU A 106 -14.11 5.40 8.72
CA GLU A 106 -12.89 5.01 7.99
C GLU A 106 -12.26 3.73 8.55
N ALA A 107 -12.33 3.54 9.87
CA ALA A 107 -11.83 2.32 10.52
C ALA A 107 -12.65 1.09 10.12
N ARG A 108 -13.96 1.27 9.90
CA ARG A 108 -14.84 0.21 9.37
C ARG A 108 -14.45 -0.15 7.94
N LEU A 109 -14.20 0.85 7.09
CA LEU A 109 -13.78 0.63 5.71
C LEU A 109 -12.43 -0.09 5.65
N GLN A 110 -11.45 0.32 6.48
CA GLN A 110 -10.14 -0.33 6.54
C GLN A 110 -10.22 -1.77 7.02
N ARG A 111 -11.05 -2.09 8.03
CA ARG A 111 -11.30 -3.48 8.44
C ARG A 111 -11.92 -4.29 7.32
N VAL A 112 -12.90 -3.73 6.60
CA VAL A 112 -13.53 -4.40 5.47
C VAL A 112 -12.50 -4.67 4.37
N PHE A 113 -11.65 -3.70 4.03
CA PHE A 113 -10.56 -3.91 3.06
C PHE A 113 -9.55 -4.97 3.52
N ILE A 114 -9.13 -4.96 4.79
CA ILE A 114 -8.20 -5.97 5.31
C ILE A 114 -8.81 -7.36 5.24
N VAL A 115 -10.06 -7.53 5.69
CA VAL A 115 -10.77 -8.82 5.63
C VAL A 115 -10.93 -9.28 4.18
N PHE A 116 -11.22 -8.36 3.28
CA PHE A 116 -11.35 -8.62 1.85
C PHE A 116 -10.02 -9.01 1.20
N THR A 117 -8.91 -8.34 1.54
CA THR A 117 -7.58 -8.73 1.05
C THR A 117 -7.19 -10.11 1.56
N ILE A 118 -7.46 -10.41 2.83
CA ILE A 118 -7.20 -11.73 3.42
C ILE A 118 -8.05 -12.81 2.74
N SER A 119 -9.34 -12.54 2.47
CA SER A 119 -10.21 -13.52 1.81
C SER A 119 -9.79 -13.82 0.37
N VAL A 120 -9.41 -12.81 -0.40
CA VAL A 120 -8.87 -12.99 -1.77
C VAL A 120 -7.56 -13.78 -1.75
N LEU A 121 -6.68 -13.51 -0.78
CA LEU A 121 -5.42 -14.23 -0.64
C LEU A 121 -5.64 -15.73 -0.37
N ILE A 122 -6.55 -16.05 0.55
CA ILE A 122 -6.91 -17.45 0.89
C ILE A 122 -7.51 -18.17 -0.32
N LEU A 123 -8.42 -17.52 -1.04
CA LEU A 123 -9.00 -18.08 -2.26
C LEU A 123 -7.93 -18.32 -3.33
N GLY A 124 -7.01 -17.38 -3.53
CA GLY A 124 -5.91 -17.52 -4.48
C GLY A 124 -4.99 -18.70 -4.15
N VAL A 125 -4.60 -18.86 -2.87
CA VAL A 125 -3.79 -19.99 -2.41
C VAL A 125 -4.53 -21.31 -2.61
N THR A 126 -5.84 -21.35 -2.33
CA THR A 126 -6.67 -22.55 -2.51
C THR A 126 -6.75 -22.97 -3.98
N VAL A 127 -6.96 -22.02 -4.90
CA VAL A 127 -6.99 -22.27 -6.35
C VAL A 127 -5.63 -22.73 -6.85
N LEU A 128 -4.54 -22.11 -6.37
CA LEU A 128 -3.18 -22.49 -6.72
C LEU A 128 -2.85 -23.93 -6.27
N PHE A 129 -3.21 -24.29 -5.03
CA PHE A 129 -3.03 -25.65 -4.52
C PHE A 129 -3.83 -26.68 -5.33
N SER A 130 -5.10 -26.38 -5.65
CA SER A 130 -5.94 -27.24 -6.48
C SER A 130 -5.39 -27.42 -7.90
N LEU A 131 -4.77 -26.39 -8.46
CA LEU A 131 -4.12 -26.44 -9.77
C LEU A 131 -2.88 -27.34 -9.71
N VAL A 132 -2.01 -27.15 -8.72
CA VAL A 132 -0.81 -27.99 -8.53
C VAL A 132 -1.18 -29.48 -8.38
N TYR A 133 -2.22 -29.78 -7.60
CA TYR A 133 -2.72 -31.15 -7.39
C TYR A 133 -3.29 -31.77 -8.69
N LEU A 134 -4.06 -31.01 -9.47
CA LEU A 134 -4.66 -31.50 -10.73
C LEU A 134 -3.64 -31.65 -11.87
N TYR A 135 -2.60 -30.82 -11.91
CA TYR A 135 -1.55 -30.89 -12.92
C TYR A 135 -0.44 -31.89 -12.57
N GLY A 136 -0.57 -32.62 -11.46
CA GLY A 136 0.31 -33.74 -11.11
C GLY A 136 1.76 -33.34 -10.83
N LEU A 137 1.98 -32.10 -10.37
CA LEU A 137 3.32 -31.64 -9.98
C LEU A 137 3.71 -32.10 -8.56
N ILE A 138 2.87 -32.93 -7.93
CA ILE A 138 3.10 -33.65 -6.67
C ILE A 138 2.67 -35.10 -6.89
#